data_AF-A0A7V9T4V1-F1
#
_entry.id   AF-A0A7V9T4V1-F1
#
_cell.length_a   1.000
_cell.length_b   1.000
_cell.length_c   1.000
_cell.angle_alpha   90.00
_cell.angle_beta   90.00
_cell.angle_gamma   90.00
#
_symmetry.space_group_name_H-M   'P 1'
#
loop_
_entity.id
_entity.type
_entity.pdbx_description
1 polymer ?
#
loop_
_entity_poly.entity_id
_entity_poly.type
_entity_poly.pdbx_seq_one_letter_code
_entity_poly.pdbx_strand_id
1 'polypeptide(L)' 'VSHLNLLPQGQPERYRRARRMVDTMEEYFGSCTNHRECEATCPKEISIDVIALMNQDYRKASRLPKSGS' A
#
# COMPACT_ATOMS: atom_id res chain seq x y z
N VAL A 1 11.90 -19.65 -18.30
CA VAL A 1 11.49 -19.24 -16.93
C VAL A 1 10.16 -18.48 -17.00
N SER A 2 9.13 -19.15 -17.51
CA SER A 2 7.78 -18.60 -17.78
C SER A 2 6.72 -19.12 -16.80
N HIS A 3 7.11 -20.00 -15.88
CA HIS A 3 6.22 -20.72 -14.97
C HIS A 3 5.93 -19.99 -13.64
N LEU A 4 6.76 -18.99 -13.28
CA LEU A 4 6.62 -18.26 -12.00
C LEU A 4 5.71 -17.02 -12.08
N ASN A 5 5.36 -16.56 -13.29
CA ASN A 5 4.53 -15.36 -13.48
C ASN A 5 3.01 -15.60 -13.33
N LEU A 6 2.58 -16.84 -13.08
CA LEU A 6 1.16 -17.21 -12.89
C LEU A 6 0.81 -17.53 -11.43
N LEU A 7 1.74 -17.39 -10.50
CA LEU A 7 1.52 -17.75 -9.10
C LEU A 7 0.86 -16.58 -8.34
N PRO A 8 -0.39 -16.72 -7.85
CA PRO A 8 -1.08 -15.69 -7.06
C PRO A 8 -0.47 -15.45 -5.66
N GLN A 9 0.71 -16.03 -5.40
CA GLN A 9 1.32 -16.21 -4.08
C GLN A 9 1.69 -14.89 -3.37
N GLY A 10 1.66 -13.74 -4.06
CA GLY A 10 1.93 -12.43 -3.47
C GLY A 10 0.70 -11.61 -3.07
N GLN A 11 -0.53 -11.99 -3.44
CA GLN A 11 -1.69 -11.12 -3.21
C GLN A 11 -2.05 -10.94 -1.72
N PRO A 12 -2.06 -11.99 -0.87
CA PRO A 12 -2.27 -11.81 0.57
C PRO A 12 -1.15 -10.97 1.23
N GLU A 13 0.10 -11.22 0.85
CA GLU A 13 1.26 -10.46 1.35
C GLU A 13 1.25 -9.01 0.88
N ARG A 14 0.79 -8.74 -0.35
CA ARG A 14 0.63 -7.39 -0.89
C ARG A 14 -0.33 -6.57 -0.02
N TYR A 15 -1.48 -7.13 0.33
CA TYR A 15 -2.47 -6.47 1.17
C TYR A 15 -1.99 -6.29 2.61
N ARG A 16 -1.29 -7.28 3.17
CA ARG A 16 -0.64 -7.18 4.49
C ARG A 16 0.45 -6.09 4.49
N ARG A 17 1.25 -5.99 3.43
CA ARG A 17 2.26 -4.94 3.25
C ARG A 17 1.62 -3.56 3.10
N ALA A 18 0.57 -3.44 2.29
CA ALA A 18 -0.14 -2.19 2.08
C ALA A 18 -0.74 -1.64 3.40
N ARG A 19 -1.33 -2.51 4.23
CA ARG A 19 -1.77 -2.14 5.59
C ARG A 19 -0.64 -1.57 6.44
N ARG A 20 0.45 -2.34 6.60
CA ARG A 20 1.61 -1.89 7.38
C ARG A 20 2.18 -0.56 6.88
N MET A 21 2.28 -0.39 5.56
CA MET A 21 2.80 0.85 4.97
C MET A 21 1.87 2.05 5.22
N VAL A 22 0.55 1.87 5.14
CA VAL A 22 -0.42 2.93 5.46
C VAL A 22 -0.40 3.26 6.95
N ASP A 23 -0.32 2.25 7.83
CA ASP A 23 -0.24 2.48 9.28
C ASP A 23 1.00 3.32 9.64
N THR A 24 2.17 3.00 9.06
CA THR A 24 3.38 3.81 9.21
C THR A 24 3.19 5.20 8.60
N MET A 25 2.59 5.31 7.41
CA MET A 25 2.35 6.63 6.80
C MET A 25 1.46 7.51 7.70
N GLU A 26 0.43 6.94 8.33
CA GLU A 26 -0.47 7.65 9.22
C GLU A 26 0.22 8.13 10.51
N GLU A 27 1.15 7.34 11.05
CA GLU A 27 1.95 7.71 12.22
C GLU A 27 2.88 8.91 11.97
N TYR A 28 3.52 8.98 10.80
CA TYR A 28 4.54 10.00 10.50
C TYR A 28 4.01 11.18 9.67
N PHE A 29 3.04 10.95 8.80
CA PHE A 29 2.52 11.94 7.84
C PHE A 29 1.02 12.22 8.00
N GLY A 30 0.32 11.45 8.84
CA GLY A 30 -1.14 11.55 8.99
C GLY A 30 -1.90 10.90 7.82
N SER A 31 -3.23 11.08 7.85
CA SER A 31 -4.11 10.53 6.82
C SER A 31 -4.00 11.31 5.49
N CYS A 32 -4.02 10.60 4.37
CA CYS A 32 -3.90 11.21 3.04
C CYS A 32 -5.17 11.99 2.66
N THR A 33 -5.03 13.32 2.53
CA THR A 33 -6.09 14.26 2.11
C THR A 33 -5.98 14.72 0.65
N ASN A 34 -5.01 14.19 -0.11
CA ASN A 34 -4.67 14.57 -1.49
C ASN A 34 -4.14 16.01 -1.66
N HIS A 35 -3.68 16.68 -0.60
CA HIS A 35 -2.99 17.98 -0.69
C HIS A 35 -1.53 17.88 -1.19
N ARG A 36 -1.02 16.65 -1.41
CA ARG A 36 0.34 16.35 -1.92
C ARG A 36 1.49 16.84 -1.02
N GLU A 37 1.20 17.19 0.23
CA GLU A 37 2.21 17.58 1.24
C GLU A 37 3.19 16.44 1.55
N CYS A 38 2.70 15.19 1.51
CA CYS A 38 3.50 14.00 1.72
C CYS A 38 4.54 13.77 0.60
N GLU A 39 4.24 14.14 -0.64
CA GLU A 39 5.18 14.06 -1.78
C GLU A 39 6.28 15.11 -1.64
N ALA A 40 5.92 16.36 -1.31
CA ALA A 40 6.85 17.47 -1.13
C ALA A 40 7.85 17.26 0.02
N THR A 41 7.45 16.53 1.06
CA THR A 41 8.26 16.30 2.27
C THR A 41 9.02 14.96 2.20
N CYS A 42 8.72 14.10 1.23
CA CYS A 42 9.28 12.75 1.19
C CYS A 42 10.79 12.79 0.84
N PRO A 43 11.69 12.33 1.74
CA PRO A 43 13.13 12.28 1.46
C PRO A 43 13.51 11.19 0.44
N LYS A 44 12.53 10.38 0.01
CA LYS A 44 12.68 9.30 -0.95
C LYS A 44 11.95 9.57 -2.27
N GLU A 45 11.42 10.78 -2.45
CA GLU A 45 10.77 11.24 -3.69
C GLU A 45 9.68 10.26 -4.18
N ILE A 46 8.91 9.72 -3.23
CA ILE A 46 7.81 8.83 -3.58
C ILE A 46 6.69 9.67 -4.18
N SER A 47 6.40 9.43 -5.46
CA SER A 47 5.31 10.13 -6.16
C SER A 47 3.94 9.86 -5.52
N ILE A 48 3.05 10.85 -5.62
CA ILE A 48 1.67 10.73 -5.14
C ILE A 48 0.90 9.58 -5.82
N ASP A 49 1.26 9.21 -7.05
CA ASP A 49 0.63 8.12 -7.79
C ASP A 49 0.88 6.75 -7.13
N VAL A 50 2.09 6.55 -6.59
CA VAL A 50 2.44 5.33 -5.83
C VAL A 50 1.67 5.30 -4.51
N ILE A 51 1.54 6.44 -3.82
CA ILE A 51 0.75 6.56 -2.59
C ILE A 51 -0.73 6.28 -2.88
N ALA A 52 -1.26 6.76 -4.00
CA ALA A 52 -2.63 6.51 -4.43
C ALA A 52 -2.88 5.02 -4.70
N LEU A 53 -1.95 4.34 -5.40
CA LEU A 53 -2.03 2.89 -5.63
C LEU A 53 -1.99 2.11 -4.30
N MET A 54 -1.11 2.49 -3.39
CA MET A 54 -1.02 1.88 -2.06
C MET A 54 -2.34 2.03 -1.28
N ASN A 55 -2.94 3.23 -1.30
CA ASN A 55 -4.23 3.49 -0.65
C ASN A 55 -5.37 2.68 -1.27
N GLN A 56 -5.34 2.44 -2.59
CA GLN A 56 -6.30 1.52 -3.24
C GLN A 56 -6.11 0.08 -2.76
N ASP A 57 -4.87 -0.38 -2.61
CA ASP A 57 -4.56 -1.70 -2.08
C ASP A 57 -4.99 -1.85 -0.63
N TYR A 58 -4.80 -0.81 0.18
CA TYR A 58 -5.32 -0.74 1.55
C TYR A 58 -6.84 -0.87 1.58
N ARG A 59 -7.56 -0.12 0.73
CA ARG A 59 -9.03 -0.20 0.63
C ARG A 59 -9.51 -1.59 0.22
N LYS A 60 -8.79 -2.26 -0.68
CA LYS A 60 -9.06 -3.65 -1.07
C LYS A 60 -8.75 -4.62 0.06
N ALA A 61 -7.61 -4.45 0.74
CA ALA A 61 -7.21 -5.24 1.91
C ALA A 61 -8.24 -5.17 3.04
N SER A 62 -8.82 -3.99 3.26
CA SER A 62 -9.87 -3.75 4.26
C SER A 62 -11.19 -4.46 3.95
N ARG A 63 -11.41 -4.85 2.69
CA ARG A 63 -12.60 -5.60 2.23
C ARG A 63 -12.35 -7.09 2.07
N LEU A 64 -11.10 -7.54 2.12
CA LEU A 64 -10.74 -8.94 1.99
C LEU A 64 -10.70 -9.62 3.36
N PRO A 65 -11.31 -10.82 3.51
CA PRO A 65 -11.18 -11.60 4.74
C PRO A 65 -9.71 -11.91 4.99
N LYS A 66 -9.26 -11.85 6.25
CA LYS A 66 -7.91 -12.26 6.65
C LYS A 66 -7.77 -13.76 6.31
N SER A 67 -7.19 -14.09 5.16
CA SER A 67 -6.85 -15.47 4.82
C SER A 67 -5.69 -15.89 5.73
N GLY A 68 -6.02 -16.57 6.84
CA GLY A 68 -5.04 -17.05 7.82
C GLY A 68 -5.54 -16.98 9.27
N SER A 69 -6.66 -17.63 9.57
CA SER A 69 -6.97 -18.14 10.91
C SER A 69 -7.30 -19.62 10.77
#